data_AF-A0A369T5U6-F1
#
_entry.id   AF-A0A369T5U6-F1
#
_cell.length_a   1.000
_cell.length_b   1.000
_cell.length_c   1.000
_cell.angle_alpha   90.00
_cell.angle_beta   90.00
_cell.angle_gamma   90.00
#
_symmetry.space_group_name_H-M   'P 1'
#
loop_
_entity.id
_entity.type
_entity.pdbx_description
1 polymer ?
#
loop_
_entity_poly.entity_id
_entity_poly.type
_entity_poly.pdbx_seq_one_letter_code
_entity_poly.pdbx_strand_id
1 'polypeptide(L)'
;MMVIDWTDFPDPPSGIRSLDISEVRRVYDPELPPLVIYAGLAEDESGNLIPAVAVVEEGAGYAKLYLFSVDDKLREEDLIASLA
;
A
#
# COMPACT_ATOMS: atom_id res chain seq x y z
N MET A 1 -8.44 5.50 2.18
CA MET A 1 -7.36 4.54 2.56
C MET A 1 -7.96 3.22 3.06
N MET A 2 -7.52 2.09 2.51
CA MET A 2 -7.91 0.73 2.89
C MET A 2 -6.68 -0.04 3.37
N VAL A 3 -6.83 -0.94 4.35
CA VAL A 3 -5.73 -1.77 4.88
C VAL A 3 -6.11 -3.24 4.75
N ILE A 4 -5.21 -4.05 4.21
CA ILE A 4 -5.38 -5.49 4.01
C ILE A 4 -4.30 -6.21 4.81
N ASP A 5 -4.71 -7.18 5.64
CA ASP A 5 -3.78 -8.14 6.22
C ASP A 5 -3.43 -9.17 5.14
N TRP A 6 -2.17 -9.16 4.72
CA TRP A 6 -1.66 -9.98 3.64
C TRP A 6 -0.90 -11.17 4.22
N THR A 7 -1.61 -12.29 4.34
CA THR A 7 -1.13 -13.48 5.08
C THR A 7 -0.22 -14.41 4.29
N ASP A 8 -0.24 -14.32 2.96
CA ASP A 8 0.50 -15.20 2.04
C ASP A 8 1.56 -14.41 1.23
N PHE A 9 2.30 -13.51 1.89
CA PHE A 9 3.33 -12.72 1.21
C PHE A 9 4.45 -13.65 0.68
N PRO A 10 4.92 -13.50 -0.58
CA PRO A 10 4.74 -12.35 -1.48
C PRO A 10 3.66 -12.50 -2.55
N ASP A 11 2.76 -13.48 -2.47
CA ASP A 11 1.71 -13.69 -3.47
C ASP A 11 0.57 -12.68 -3.28
N PRO A 12 0.16 -11.89 -4.29
CA PRO A 12 -0.81 -10.80 -4.11
C PRO A 12 -2.09 -11.21 -3.36
N PRO A 13 -2.60 -10.38 -2.43
CA PRO A 13 -3.82 -10.69 -1.71
C PRO A 13 -5.04 -10.64 -2.63
N SER A 14 -6.11 -11.36 -2.26
CA SER A 14 -7.37 -11.38 -3.01
C SER A 14 -7.87 -9.97 -3.37
N GLY A 15 -8.29 -9.79 -4.63
CA GLY A 15 -8.72 -8.50 -5.18
C GLY A 15 -7.59 -7.64 -5.76
N ILE A 16 -6.32 -8.03 -5.56
CA ILE A 16 -5.14 -7.42 -6.18
C ILE A 16 -4.54 -8.41 -7.18
N ARG A 17 -4.43 -7.99 -8.42
CA ARG A 17 -3.88 -8.77 -9.52
C ARG A 17 -2.35 -8.77 -9.50
N SER A 18 -1.76 -7.62 -9.25
CA SER A 18 -0.30 -7.46 -9.21
C SER A 18 0.11 -6.26 -8.37
N LEU A 19 1.34 -6.29 -7.89
CA LEU A 19 2.01 -5.17 -7.20
C LEU A 19 3.30 -4.86 -7.96
N ASP A 20 3.36 -3.66 -8.52
CA ASP A 20 4.58 -3.11 -9.12
C ASP A 20 5.30 -2.24 -8.09
N ILE A 21 6.49 -2.67 -7.69
CA ILE A 21 7.25 -2.08 -6.59
C ILE A 21 8.29 -1.11 -7.17
N SER A 22 8.17 0.16 -6.80
CA SER A 22 9.10 1.21 -7.23
C SER A 22 10.16 1.53 -6.17
N GLU A 23 9.85 1.33 -4.89
CA GLU A 23 10.75 1.66 -3.79
C GLU A 23 10.74 0.57 -2.71
N VAL A 24 11.91 0.29 -2.14
CA VAL A 24 12.09 -0.61 -1.00
C VAL A 24 12.94 0.08 0.05
N ARG A 25 12.42 0.14 1.29
CA ARG A 25 13.12 0.73 2.43
C ARG A 25 13.13 -0.25 3.59
N ARG A 26 14.31 -0.46 4.18
CA ARG A 26 14.47 -1.25 5.41
C ARG A 26 14.53 -0.32 6.61
N VAL A 27 13.78 -0.65 7.65
CA VAL A 27 13.74 0.09 8.91
C VAL A 27 14.22 -0.85 10.00
N TYR A 28 15.34 -0.48 10.60
CA TYR A 28 15.91 -1.13 11.76
C TYR A 28 15.72 -0.19 12.94
N ASP A 29 14.78 -0.53 13.81
CA ASP A 29 14.56 0.15 15.08
C ASP A 29 14.88 -0.85 16.19
N PRO A 30 15.72 -0.51 17.18
CA PRO A 30 16.05 -1.43 18.26
C PRO A 30 14.84 -1.84 19.12
N GLU A 31 13.73 -1.10 19.05
CA GLU A 31 12.50 -1.38 19.79
C GLU A 31 11.46 -2.16 18.96
N LEU A 32 11.67 -2.32 17.65
CA LEU A 32 10.77 -3.04 16.76
C LEU A 32 11.48 -4.19 16.04
N PRO A 33 10.75 -5.24 15.63
CA PRO A 33 11.28 -6.21 14.68
C PRO A 33 11.79 -5.52 13.40
N PRO A 34 12.81 -6.06 12.72
CA PRO A 34 13.23 -5.51 11.42
C PRO A 34 12.08 -5.47 10.43
N LEU A 35 11.80 -4.28 9.89
CA LEU A 35 10.72 -4.05 8.94
C LEU A 35 11.27 -3.77 7.54
N VAL A 36 10.59 -4.31 6.53
CA VAL A 36 10.79 -3.98 5.13
C VAL A 36 9.53 -3.34 4.58
N ILE A 37 9.67 -2.12 4.06
CA ILE A 37 8.59 -1.34 3.47
C ILE A 37 8.77 -1.35 1.96
N TYR A 38 7.75 -1.79 1.24
CA TYR A 38 7.67 -1.75 -0.20
C TYR A 38 6.63 -0.70 -0.60
N ALA A 39 6.96 0.22 -1.49
CA ALA A 39 6.03 1.21 -2.02
C ALA A 39 5.93 1.10 -3.54
N GLY A 40 4.74 1.31 -4.07
CA GLY A 40 4.46 1.11 -5.49
C GLY A 40 3.00 1.28 -5.88
N LEU A 41 2.60 0.56 -6.92
CA LEU A 41 1.23 0.55 -7.44
C LEU A 41 0.68 -0.89 -7.41
N ALA A 42 -0.53 -1.04 -6.90
CA ALA A 42 -1.30 -2.27 -7.00
C ALA A 42 -2.28 -2.16 -8.19
N GLU A 43 -2.42 -3.20 -9.00
CA GLU A 43 -3.48 -3.32 -10.00
C GLU A 43 -4.61 -4.18 -9.41
N ASP A 44 -5.84 -3.68 -9.37
CA ASP A 44 -7.00 -4.48 -8.97
C ASP A 44 -7.50 -5.39 -10.11
N GLU A 45 -8.50 -6.23 -9.84
CA GLU A 45 -9.10 -7.11 -10.86
C GLU A 45 -9.79 -6.37 -12.01
N SER A 46 -10.11 -5.09 -11.81
CA SER A 46 -10.72 -4.22 -12.82
C SER A 46 -9.68 -3.47 -13.67
N GLY A 47 -8.39 -3.62 -13.37
CA GLY A 47 -7.29 -2.95 -14.05
C GLY A 47 -7.00 -1.53 -13.53
N ASN A 48 -7.57 -1.14 -12.37
CA ASN A 48 -7.29 0.16 -11.77
C ASN A 48 -5.95 0.13 -11.03
N LEU A 49 -5.17 1.20 -11.19
CA LEU A 49 -3.90 1.39 -10.50
C LEU A 49 -4.11 2.15 -9.19
N ILE A 50 -3.74 1.53 -8.08
CA ILE A 50 -3.94 2.02 -6.72
C ILE A 50 -2.58 2.17 -6.05
N PRO A 51 -2.17 3.37 -5.61
CA PRO A 51 -0.96 3.51 -4.82
C PRO A 51 -0.99 2.63 -3.58
N ALA A 52 0.10 1.91 -3.36
CA ALA A 52 0.19 0.86 -2.36
C ALA A 52 1.49 0.92 -1.56
N VAL A 53 1.39 0.64 -0.27
CA VAL A 53 2.55 0.44 0.61
C VAL A 53 2.37 -0.87 1.37
N ALA A 54 3.30 -1.80 1.22
CA ALA A 54 3.35 -3.02 2.02
C ALA A 54 4.41 -2.90 3.12
N VAL A 55 4.05 -3.23 4.35
CA VAL A 55 4.96 -3.30 5.49
C VAL A 55 5.08 -4.76 5.91
N VAL A 56 6.29 -5.28 5.86
CA VAL A 56 6.61 -6.69 6.09
C VAL A 56 7.56 -6.79 7.27
N GLU A 57 7.26 -7.69 8.20
CA GLU A 57 8.23 -8.09 9.23
C GLU A 57 9.19 -9.13 8.63
N GLU A 58 10.49 -8.88 8.73
CA GLU A 58 11.50 -9.73 8.10
C GLU A 58 11.44 -11.17 8.64
N GLY A 59 11.15 -12.13 7.76
CA GLY A 59 11.07 -13.56 8.10
C GLY A 59 9.68 -14.05 8.55
N ALA A 60 8.67 -13.18 8.60
CA ALA A 60 7.38 -13.51 9.18
C ALA A 60 6.36 -14.10 8.18
N GLY A 61 6.57 -13.92 6.87
CA GLY A 61 5.69 -14.44 5.82
C GLY A 61 4.33 -13.72 5.70
N TYR A 62 4.10 -12.70 6.52
CA TYR A 62 2.92 -11.84 6.46
C TYR A 62 3.30 -10.38 6.28
N ALA A 63 2.38 -9.61 5.71
CA ALA A 63 2.53 -8.19 5.44
C ALA A 63 1.25 -7.43 5.78
N LYS A 64 1.35 -6.12 6.01
CA LYS A 64 0.22 -5.20 5.98
C LYS A 64 0.28 -4.38 4.71
N LEU A 65 -0.75 -4.47 3.88
CA LEU A 65 -0.86 -3.71 2.64
C LEU A 65 -1.82 -2.53 2.83
N TYR A 66 -1.29 -1.32 2.63
CA TYR A 66 -2.03 -0.07 2.67
C TYR A 66 -2.31 0.38 1.24
N LEU A 67 -3.59 0.51 0.90
CA LEU A 67 -4.06 0.98 -0.39
C LEU A 67 -4.62 2.39 -0.25
N PHE A 68 -4.13 3.31 -1.07
CA PHE A 68 -4.52 4.72 -1.05
C PHE A 68 -5.47 4.98 -2.22
N SER A 69 -6.70 5.43 -1.92
CA SER A 69 -7.69 5.76 -2.95
C SER A 69 -7.23 6.98 -3.73
N VAL A 70 -7.34 6.94 -5.06
CA VAL A 70 -7.06 8.09 -5.92
C VAL A 70 -8.05 9.24 -5.65
N ASP A 71 -9.26 8.92 -5.17
CA ASP A 71 -10.29 9.89 -4.76
C ASP A 71 -9.90 10.79 -3.57
N ASP A 72 -8.85 10.46 -2.80
CA ASP A 72 -8.33 11.40 -1.80
C ASP A 72 -7.74 12.67 -2.44
N LYS A 73 -7.42 12.66 -3.75
CA LYS A 73 -7.04 13.87 -4.51
C LYS A 73 -8.23 14.66 -5.08
N LEU A 74 -9.39 14.03 -5.31
CA LEU A 74 -10.58 14.70 -5.86
C LEU A 74 -11.22 15.69 -4.87
N ARG A 75 -11.00 15.51 -3.57
CA ARG A 75 -11.51 16.42 -2.54
C ARG A 75 -10.80 17.78 -2.46
N GLU A 76 -9.60 17.92 -3.04
CA GLU A 76 -8.84 19.18 -2.98
C GLU A 76 -9.48 20.27 -3.87
N GLU A 77 -9.95 19.88 -5.07
CA GLU A 77 -10.60 20.80 -6.00
C GLU A 77 -11.99 21.25 -5.49
N ASP A 78 -12.77 20.35 -4.88
CA ASP A 78 -14.06 20.69 -4.25
C ASP A 78 -13.90 21.62 -3.04
N LEU A 79 -12.81 21.48 -2.27
CA LEU A 79 -12.50 22.37 -1.15
C LEU A 79 -12.18 23.79 -1.62
N ILE A 80 -11.40 23.94 -2.69
CA ILE A 80 -11.07 25.25 -3.27
C ILE A 80 -12.31 25.90 -3.87
N ALA A 81 -13.17 25.13 -4.56
CA ALA A 81 -14.42 25.64 -5.11
C ALA A 81 -15.44 26.06 -4.04
N SER A 82 -15.41 25.45 -2.85
CA SER A 82 -16.28 25.82 -1.72
C SER A 82 -15.85 27.09 -0.98
N LEU A 83 -14.61 27.55 -1.21
CA LEU A 83 -14.01 28.73 -0.57
C LEU A 83 -14.00 29.98 -1.48
N ALA A 84 -14.46 29.84 -2.73
CA ALA A 84 -14.61 30.93 -3.71
C ALA A 84 -16.07 31.41 -3.79
#